data_AF-Q4UBH3-F1
#
_entry.id   AF-Q4UBH3-F1
#
_cell.length_a   1.000
_cell.length_b   1.000
_cell.length_c   1.000
_cell.angle_alpha   90.00
_cell.angle_beta   90.00
_cell.angle_gamma   90.00
#
_symmetry.space_group_name_H-M   'P 1'
#
loop_
_entity.id
_entity.type
_entity.pdbx_description
1 polymer ?
#
loop_
_entity_poly.entity_id
_entity_poly.type
_entity_poly.pdbx_seq_one_letter_code
_entity_poly.pdbx_strand_id
1 'polypeptide(L)'
;MVYKGIDDPLKRVCKELLLQRSFFPGYPVSKVPAEYAVDLTKLRELEFSKNLVPDVLLFCSEVKTEPFIEFTNQRAFVSIHNNSMSIKETLIESYTEIYITPLGNKDEDEPVQELDIENRITLLYSTIK
;
A
#
# COMPACT_ATOMS: atom_id res chain seq x y z
N MET A 1 -22.49 19.24 16.08
CA MET A 1 -21.04 19.33 15.77
C MET A 1 -20.82 18.71 14.40
N VAL A 2 -20.66 19.54 13.37
CA VAL A 2 -20.38 19.07 12.01
C VAL A 2 -18.86 18.98 11.88
N TYR A 3 -18.32 17.78 12.01
CA TYR A 3 -16.89 17.53 11.85
C TYR A 3 -16.54 17.65 10.36
N LYS A 4 -16.09 18.85 9.96
CA LYS A 4 -15.49 19.12 8.65
C LYS A 4 -13.99 18.81 8.74
N GLY A 5 -13.65 17.55 8.56
CA GLY A 5 -12.34 17.14 8.04
C GLY A 5 -12.64 16.23 6.87
N ILE A 6 -12.38 16.68 5.65
CA ILE A 6 -12.38 15.77 4.50
C ILE A 6 -11.15 14.89 4.73
N ASP A 7 -11.33 13.75 5.40
CA ASP A 7 -10.27 12.74 5.49
C ASP A 7 -9.82 12.47 4.05
N ASP A 8 -8.51 12.54 3.80
CA ASP A 8 -7.92 12.21 2.51
C ASP A 8 -8.48 10.83 2.08
N PRO A 9 -9.18 10.74 0.92
CA PRO A 9 -9.73 9.49 0.44
C PRO A 9 -8.73 8.35 0.43
N LEU A 10 -7.46 8.64 0.12
CA LEU A 10 -6.37 7.66 0.13
C LEU A 10 -6.12 7.13 1.54
N LYS A 11 -5.97 8.03 2.52
CA LYS A 11 -5.78 7.67 3.93
C LYS A 11 -6.94 6.85 4.48
N ARG A 12 -8.17 7.17 4.07
CA ARG A 12 -9.35 6.37 4.42
C ARG A 12 -9.26 4.95 3.85
N VAL A 13 -8.88 4.79 2.59
CA VAL A 13 -8.71 3.47 1.96
C VAL A 13 -7.61 2.67 2.68
N CYS A 14 -6.46 3.28 2.99
CA CYS A 14 -5.39 2.65 3.76
C CYS A 14 -5.88 2.18 5.15
N LYS A 15 -6.67 3.00 5.85
CA LYS A 15 -7.28 2.61 7.14
C LYS A 15 -8.21 1.40 7.00
N GLU A 16 -9.08 1.39 5.99
CA GLU A 16 -10.02 0.29 5.75
C GLU A 16 -9.30 -1.04 5.44
N LEU A 17 -8.23 -1.01 4.63
CA LEU A 17 -7.41 -2.20 4.35
C LEU A 17 -6.86 -2.83 5.63
N LEU A 18 -6.38 -2.00 6.58
CA LEU A 18 -5.88 -2.48 7.87
C LEU A 18 -6.99 -3.02 8.78
N LEU A 19 -8.12 -2.31 8.85
CA LEU A 19 -9.26 -2.70 9.69
C LEU A 19 -9.84 -4.04 9.27
N GLN A 20 -9.99 -4.25 7.96
CA GLN A 20 -10.56 -5.46 7.40
C GLN A 20 -9.55 -6.60 7.26
N ARG A 21 -8.27 -6.32 7.51
CA ARG A 21 -7.17 -7.29 7.43
C ARG A 21 -7.16 -8.05 6.10
N SER A 22 -7.42 -7.37 5.01
CA SER A 22 -7.51 -7.97 3.69
C SER A 22 -6.95 -7.01 2.66
N PHE A 23 -6.25 -7.55 1.66
CA PHE A 23 -5.88 -6.80 0.46
C PHE A 23 -7.10 -6.45 -0.40
N PHE A 24 -8.25 -7.09 -0.18
CA PHE A 24 -9.46 -6.90 -0.97
C PHE A 24 -10.76 -6.81 -0.13
N PRO A 25 -10.93 -5.72 0.65
CA PRO A 25 -12.03 -5.55 1.61
C PRO A 25 -13.43 -5.37 0.99
N GLY A 26 -13.53 -4.95 -0.26
CA GLY A 26 -14.78 -4.46 -0.86
C GLY A 26 -15.85 -5.51 -1.20
N TYR A 27 -15.69 -6.77 -0.80
CA TYR A 27 -16.56 -7.86 -1.27
C TYR A 27 -17.99 -7.80 -0.69
N PRO A 28 -19.05 -8.08 -1.48
CA PRO A 28 -19.04 -8.30 -2.93
C PRO A 28 -18.99 -6.99 -3.71
N VAL A 29 -17.97 -6.84 -4.53
CA VAL A 29 -17.87 -5.68 -5.42
C VAL A 29 -18.65 -6.01 -6.70
N SER A 30 -19.89 -5.54 -6.81
CA SER A 30 -20.71 -5.63 -8.03
C SER A 30 -20.13 -4.89 -9.25
N LYS A 31 -18.91 -4.38 -9.15
CA LYS A 31 -18.20 -3.53 -10.12
C LYS A 31 -16.77 -4.00 -10.42
N VAL A 32 -16.35 -5.18 -9.93
CA VAL A 32 -15.02 -5.70 -10.31
C VAL A 32 -15.07 -6.06 -11.80
N PRO A 33 -14.18 -5.50 -12.64
CA PRO A 33 -14.11 -5.89 -14.04
C PRO A 33 -13.94 -7.40 -14.14
N ALA A 34 -14.55 -8.04 -15.14
CA ALA A 34 -14.52 -9.50 -15.29
C ALA A 34 -13.09 -10.08 -15.34
N GLU A 35 -12.13 -9.25 -15.71
CA GLU A 35 -10.67 -9.49 -15.75
C GLU A 35 -10.07 -9.82 -14.37
N TYR A 36 -10.70 -9.31 -13.31
CA TYR A 36 -10.31 -9.50 -11.92
C TYR A 36 -11.32 -10.39 -11.18
N ALA A 37 -11.93 -11.36 -11.88
CA ALA A 37 -12.82 -12.33 -11.25
C ALA A 37 -12.10 -13.03 -10.09
N VAL A 38 -12.30 -12.54 -8.87
CA VAL A 38 -11.70 -13.11 -7.67
C VAL A 38 -12.43 -14.40 -7.39
N ASP A 39 -11.73 -15.53 -7.54
CA ASP A 39 -12.22 -16.82 -7.09
C ASP A 39 -12.54 -16.70 -5.59
N LEU A 40 -13.81 -16.86 -5.24
CA LEU A 40 -14.29 -16.71 -3.87
C LEU A 40 -13.61 -17.67 -2.90
N THR A 41 -13.14 -18.81 -3.41
CA THR A 41 -12.41 -19.78 -2.60
C THR A 41 -11.01 -19.28 -2.22
N LYS A 42 -10.46 -18.35 -3.00
CA LYS A 42 -9.13 -17.75 -2.81
C LYS A 42 -9.14 -16.42 -2.06
N LEU A 43 -10.31 -15.84 -1.75
CA LEU A 43 -10.40 -14.60 -0.97
C LEU A 43 -9.70 -14.71 0.40
N ARG A 44 -9.75 -15.89 1.03
CA ARG A 44 -9.05 -16.16 2.29
C ARG A 44 -7.52 -16.08 2.14
N GLU A 45 -6.99 -16.32 0.95
CA GLU A 45 -5.55 -16.19 0.68
C GLU A 45 -5.12 -14.72 0.58
N LEU A 46 -6.08 -13.79 0.41
CA LEU A 46 -5.86 -12.35 0.38
C LEU A 46 -6.04 -11.68 1.75
N GLU A 47 -6.39 -12.44 2.79
CA GLU A 47 -6.45 -11.97 4.15
C GLU A 47 -5.05 -11.95 4.78
N PHE A 48 -4.78 -10.93 5.60
CA PHE A 48 -3.58 -10.92 6.41
C PHE A 48 -3.67 -12.02 7.45
N SER A 49 -2.58 -12.78 7.64
CA SER A 49 -2.54 -13.80 8.70
C SER A 49 -2.93 -13.19 10.06
N LYS A 50 -3.59 -13.94 10.95
CA LYS A 50 -4.08 -13.40 12.23
C LYS A 50 -3.01 -12.72 13.09
N ASN A 51 -1.76 -13.14 12.94
CA ASN A 51 -0.65 -12.71 13.78
C ASN A 51 0.26 -11.67 13.12
N LEU A 52 0.06 -11.37 11.83
CA LEU A 52 0.94 -10.47 11.09
C LEU A 52 0.12 -9.50 10.26
N VAL A 53 0.44 -8.21 10.39
CA VAL A 53 0.05 -7.18 9.42
C VAL A 53 1.36 -6.67 8.80
N PRO A 54 1.46 -6.50 7.48
CA PRO A 54 2.71 -6.07 6.84
C PRO A 54 3.06 -4.63 7.21
N ASP A 55 4.34 -4.37 7.47
CA ASP A 55 4.83 -3.01 7.81
C ASP A 55 4.94 -2.11 6.58
N VAL A 56 5.16 -2.74 5.42
CA VAL A 56 5.16 -2.11 4.10
C VAL A 56 4.20 -2.89 3.20
N LEU A 57 3.24 -2.17 2.62
CA LEU A 57 2.27 -2.70 1.67
C LEU A 57 2.56 -2.08 0.30
N LEU A 58 2.72 -2.92 -0.71
CA LEU A 58 2.90 -2.47 -2.09
C LEU A 58 1.57 -2.58 -2.84
N PHE A 59 1.23 -1.55 -3.60
CA PHE A 59 0.02 -1.56 -4.44
C PHE A 59 0.24 -0.77 -5.72
N CYS A 60 -0.54 -1.09 -6.74
CA CYS A 60 -0.64 -0.28 -7.95
C CYS A 60 -1.89 0.60 -7.83
N SER A 61 -1.78 1.88 -8.22
CA SER A 61 -2.88 2.83 -8.07
C SER A 61 -2.91 3.84 -9.21
N GLU A 62 -4.12 4.21 -9.62
CA GLU A 62 -4.40 5.29 -10.58
C GLU A 62 -4.62 6.64 -9.89
N VAL A 63 -4.57 6.69 -8.55
CA VAL A 63 -4.87 7.90 -7.77
C VAL A 63 -3.86 9.02 -8.06
N LYS A 64 -2.59 8.66 -8.30
CA LYS A 64 -1.52 9.59 -8.71
C LYS A 64 -0.71 8.95 -9.83
N THR A 65 -0.19 9.78 -10.72
CA THR A 65 0.66 9.34 -11.84
C THR A 65 2.03 8.88 -11.39
N GLU A 66 2.60 9.53 -10.36
CA GLU A 66 3.92 9.21 -9.82
C GLU A 66 3.82 8.29 -8.60
N PRO A 67 4.79 7.39 -8.38
CA PRO A 67 4.93 6.61 -7.15
C PRO A 67 4.93 7.49 -5.90
N PHE A 68 4.34 7.00 -4.81
CA PHE A 68 4.23 7.73 -3.56
C PHE A 68 4.16 6.79 -2.36
N ILE A 69 4.42 7.32 -1.17
CA ILE A 69 4.18 6.64 0.11
C ILE A 69 3.07 7.36 0.87
N GLU A 70 2.13 6.59 1.42
CA GLU A 70 1.17 7.05 2.43
C GLU A 70 1.42 6.31 3.75
N PHE A 71 1.41 7.04 4.87
CA PHE A 71 1.59 6.45 6.20
C PHE A 71 0.26 6.37 6.95
N THR A 72 -0.10 5.16 7.40
CA THR A 72 -1.33 4.93 8.18
C THR A 72 -1.08 3.89 9.26
N ASN A 73 -1.44 4.21 10.51
CA ASN A 73 -1.23 3.35 11.68
C ASN A 73 0.20 2.81 11.77
N GLN A 74 1.19 3.71 11.62
CA GLN A 74 2.62 3.39 11.61
C GLN A 74 3.06 2.50 10.44
N ARG A 75 2.22 2.22 9.42
CA ARG A 75 2.56 1.36 8.28
C ARG A 75 2.74 2.18 7.01
N ALA A 76 3.64 1.73 6.15
CA ALA A 76 3.90 2.35 4.86
C ALA A 76 3.06 1.69 3.77
N PHE A 77 2.31 2.50 3.01
CA PHE A 77 1.60 2.09 1.81
C PHE A 77 2.35 2.71 0.63
N VAL A 78 3.03 1.87 -0.16
CA VAL A 78 3.86 2.31 -1.29
C VAL A 78 3.14 2.01 -2.61
N SER A 79 2.87 3.07 -3.37
CA SER A 79 2.43 2.95 -4.76
C SER A 79 3.64 2.73 -5.66
N ILE A 80 3.65 1.65 -6.43
CA ILE A 80 4.80 1.24 -7.28
C ILE A 80 4.56 1.51 -8.78
N HIS A 81 3.72 2.51 -9.10
CA HIS A 81 3.24 2.88 -10.44
C HIS A 81 2.11 1.99 -10.99
N ASN A 82 1.24 2.56 -11.81
CA ASN A 82 0.36 1.81 -12.69
C ASN A 82 0.88 1.93 -14.12
N ASN A 83 1.08 0.82 -14.81
CA ASN A 83 1.38 0.81 -16.24
C ASN A 83 0.07 1.02 -17.04
N SER A 84 -0.81 1.93 -16.58
CA SER A 84 -2.04 2.25 -17.28
C SER A 84 -1.64 3.04 -18.51
N MET A 85 -1.71 2.38 -19.66
CA MET A 85 -1.53 2.99 -20.96
C MET A 85 -2.31 4.30 -21.02
N SER A 86 -1.60 5.43 -21.09
CA SER A 86 -2.25 6.65 -21.52
C SER A 86 -2.75 6.41 -22.95
N ILE A 87 -3.92 6.96 -23.29
CA ILE A 87 -4.60 6.84 -24.60
C ILE A 87 -3.70 7.28 -25.78
N LYS A 88 -2.50 7.81 -25.49
CA LYS A 88 -1.42 8.10 -26.43
C LYS A 88 -0.17 7.30 -26.03
N GLU A 89 -0.10 6.04 -26.45
CA GLU A 89 1.03 5.12 -26.74
C GLU A 89 2.49 5.41 -26.33
N THR A 90 2.81 6.30 -25.40
CA THR A 90 4.15 6.38 -24.81
C THR A 90 4.18 5.53 -23.55
N LEU A 91 4.75 4.34 -23.70
CA LEU A 91 5.18 3.50 -22.59
C LEU A 91 6.18 4.32 -21.76
N ILE A 92 5.80 4.74 -20.56
CA ILE A 92 6.74 5.37 -19.63
C ILE A 92 7.43 4.24 -18.89
N GLU A 93 8.63 3.88 -19.36
CA GLU A 93 9.49 2.98 -18.61
C GLU A 93 9.98 3.71 -17.36
N SER A 94 9.60 3.18 -16.20
CA SER A 94 10.04 3.71 -14.92
C SER A 94 10.38 2.56 -13.99
N TYR A 95 11.27 2.84 -13.04
CA TYR A 95 11.54 1.93 -11.93
C TYR A 95 11.46 2.70 -10.62
N THR A 96 11.02 1.96 -9.60
CA THR A 96 10.84 2.47 -8.24
C THR A 96 11.75 1.68 -7.33
N GLU A 97 12.60 2.37 -6.58
CA GLU A 97 13.48 1.76 -5.59
C GLU A 97 12.96 2.09 -4.19
N ILE A 98 12.92 1.07 -3.34
CA ILE A 98 12.48 1.18 -1.95
C ILE A 98 13.65 0.78 -1.07
N TYR A 99 14.17 1.74 -0.32
CA TYR A 99 15.23 1.52 0.65
C TYR A 99 14.63 1.51 2.05
N ILE A 100 14.97 0.49 2.85
CA ILE A 100 14.56 0.40 4.25
C ILE A 100 15.84 0.26 5.07
N THR A 101 16.18 1.31 5.81
CA THR A 101 17.29 1.26 6.77
C THR A 101 16.96 0.21 7.82
N PRO A 102 17.82 -0.76 8.18
CA PRO A 102 17.53 -1.72 9.26
C PRO A 102 17.48 -1.00 10.61
N LEU A 103 16.71 -1.55 11.56
CA LEU A 103 16.85 -1.15 12.97
C LEU A 103 18.24 -1.61 13.39
N GLY A 104 19.10 -0.67 13.79
CA GLY A 104 20.44 -1.01 14.27
C GLY A 104 20.39 -2.05 15.38
N ASN A 105 21.42 -2.87 15.50
CA ASN A 105 21.54 -3.88 16.54
C ASN A 105 21.47 -3.19 17.91
N LYS A 106 20.31 -3.26 18.55
CA LYS A 106 20.14 -3.03 19.98
C LYS A 106 19.86 -4.37 20.62
N ASP A 107 20.44 -4.56 21.79
CA ASP A 107 20.51 -5.84 22.49
C ASP A 107 19.16 -6.58 22.50
N GLU A 108 19.21 -7.91 22.35
CA GLU A 108 18.04 -8.81 22.23
C GLU A 108 17.08 -8.76 23.45
N ASP A 109 17.42 -7.98 24.48
CA ASP A 109 16.68 -7.81 25.73
C ASP A 109 15.60 -6.69 25.70
N GLU A 110 15.44 -5.93 24.61
CA GLU A 110 14.34 -4.94 24.52
C GLU A 110 13.00 -5.62 24.17
N PRO A 111 11.97 -5.52 25.04
CA PRO A 111 10.83 -6.44 25.01
C PRO A 111 9.81 -6.19 23.89
N VAL A 112 9.75 -4.99 23.30
CA VAL A 112 8.90 -4.66 22.14
C VAL A 112 9.52 -3.46 21.41
N GLN A 113 9.90 -3.63 20.15
CA GLN A 113 10.39 -2.53 19.32
C GLN A 113 9.21 -1.76 18.71
N GLU A 114 9.14 -0.45 18.94
CA GLU A 114 8.13 0.40 18.28
C GLU A 114 8.34 0.41 16.77
N LEU A 115 7.23 0.42 16.02
CA LEU A 115 7.28 0.41 14.57
C LEU A 115 7.55 1.83 14.05
N ASP A 116 8.74 2.06 13.49
CA ASP A 116 9.19 3.40 13.05
C ASP A 116 9.43 3.48 11.53
N ILE A 117 8.74 2.65 10.74
CA ILE A 117 8.98 2.52 9.30
C ILE A 117 8.96 3.87 8.56
N GLU A 118 8.16 4.82 9.05
CA GLU A 118 8.06 6.19 8.53
C GLU A 118 9.40 6.93 8.46
N ASN A 119 10.30 6.70 9.41
CA ASN A 119 11.61 7.34 9.47
C ASN A 119 12.71 6.58 8.72
N ARG A 120 12.42 5.35 8.25
CA ARG A 120 13.43 4.43 7.70
C ARG A 120 13.22 4.06 6.25
N ILE A 121 12.01 4.26 5.74
CA ILE A 121 11.70 4.01 4.35
C ILE A 121 12.05 5.23 3.49
N THR A 122 12.69 4.99 2.35
CA THR A 122 12.95 6.00 1.33
C THR A 122 12.50 5.46 -0.01
N LEU A 123 11.73 6.27 -0.73
CA LEU A 123 11.26 5.98 -2.09
C LEU A 123 12.07 6.81 -3.08
N LEU A 124 12.71 6.15 -4.04
CA LEU A 124 13.27 6.81 -5.21
C LEU A 124 12.49 6.38 -6.45
N TYR A 125 12.18 7.34 -7.31
CA TYR A 125 11.49 7.12 -8.57
C TYR A 125 12.34 7.70 -9.69
N SER A 126 12.55 6.91 -10.74
CA SER A 126 13.31 7.30 -11.92
C SER A 126 12.58 6.90 -13.19
N THR A 127 12.49 7.85 -14.13
CA THR A 127 12.01 7.61 -15.49
C THR A 127 13.18 7.27 -16.39
N ILE A 128 13.04 6.20 -17.16
CA ILE A 128 13.98 5.81 -18.19
C ILE A 128 13.65 6.65 -19.43
N LYS A 129 14.65 7.35 -19.96
CA LYS A 129 14.53 8.20 -21.16
C LYS A 129 14.78 7.41 -22.43
#